data_AF-A0A6L9SJX1-F1
#
_entry.id   AF-A0A6L9SJX1-F1
#
_cell.length_a   1.000
_cell.length_b   1.000
_cell.length_c   1.000
_cell.angle_alpha   90.00
_cell.angle_beta   90.00
_cell.angle_gamma   90.00
#
_symmetry.space_group_name_H-M   'P 1'
#
loop_
_entity.id
_entity.type
_entity.pdbx_description
1 polymer ?
#
loop_
_entity_poly.entity_id
_entity_poly.type
_entity_poly.pdbx_seq_one_letter_code
_entity_poly.pdbx_strand_id
1 'polypeptide(L)'
;MMMSDTDRVFPAEYEATYIDLPSAGDVDYEFLHEYGRAMASTVLVEPWSGPSWTGSFVAPDPLIRRATSGLFGTPSPVQLCVVERGSAFLVSVLNPRDYEFVRTDGPVLSVEQIVEESRLLLLTPWSITAVGVDGVAWTTRRVAIEGLRADEVAGGWLRGVADPVDDEPRDFAVNLKTGEVVGGA
;
A
#
# COMPACT_ATOMS: atom_id res chain seq x y z
N MET A 1 10.54 26.31 5.91
CA MET A 1 9.13 26.43 5.53
C MET A 1 8.44 25.19 6.07
N MET A 2 7.54 25.32 7.04
CA MET A 2 6.82 24.14 7.55
C MET A 2 5.73 23.78 6.53
N MET A 3 5.82 22.61 5.93
CA MET A 3 4.74 22.00 5.14
C MET A 3 3.56 21.75 6.08
N SER A 4 2.33 22.07 5.65
CA SER A 4 1.12 21.70 6.39
C SER A 4 0.92 20.18 6.33
N ASP A 5 0.22 19.61 7.31
CA ASP A 5 -0.09 18.16 7.31
C ASP A 5 -0.85 17.70 6.06
N THR A 6 -1.54 18.63 5.37
CA THR A 6 -2.26 18.37 4.12
C THR A 6 -1.34 18.12 2.92
N ASP A 7 -0.08 18.60 2.95
CA ASP A 7 0.88 18.39 1.87
C ASP A 7 1.52 16.98 1.91
N ARG A 8 1.23 16.17 2.93
CA ARG A 8 1.87 14.86 3.18
C ARG A 8 1.02 13.65 2.80
N VAL A 9 -0.22 13.87 2.38
CA VAL A 9 -1.14 12.82 1.94
C VAL A 9 -1.62 13.12 0.54
N PHE A 10 -1.89 12.07 -0.24
CA PHE A 10 -2.44 12.27 -1.57
C PHE A 10 -3.81 12.94 -1.51
N PRO A 11 -4.14 13.82 -2.48
CA PRO A 11 -5.51 14.29 -2.63
C PRO A 11 -6.42 13.10 -2.91
N ALA A 12 -7.56 13.05 -2.23
CA ALA A 12 -8.59 12.04 -2.43
C ALA A 12 -9.92 12.73 -2.74
N GLU A 13 -10.65 12.22 -3.73
CA GLU A 13 -12.00 12.66 -4.09
C GLU A 13 -13.06 11.75 -3.46
N TYR A 14 -12.78 11.23 -2.27
CA TYR A 14 -13.62 10.33 -1.52
C TYR A 14 -13.28 10.38 -0.03
N GLU A 15 -14.20 9.91 0.80
CA GLU A 15 -13.92 9.49 2.18
C GLU A 15 -13.98 7.96 2.25
N ALA A 16 -13.09 7.34 3.03
CA ALA A 16 -13.08 5.90 3.24
C ALA A 16 -12.87 5.60 4.73
N THR A 17 -13.73 4.76 5.29
CA THR A 17 -13.72 4.44 6.72
C THR A 17 -13.98 2.97 6.96
N TYR A 18 -13.30 2.40 7.95
CA TYR A 18 -13.66 1.06 8.44
C TYR A 18 -15.01 1.11 9.13
N ILE A 19 -15.87 0.14 8.84
CA ILE A 19 -17.18 -0.01 9.46
C ILE A 19 -17.35 -1.43 10.01
N ASP A 20 -18.10 -1.54 11.10
CA ASP A 20 -18.61 -2.82 11.57
C ASP A 20 -20.00 -3.03 10.94
N LEU A 21 -20.11 -3.94 9.98
CA LEU A 21 -21.44 -4.38 9.55
C LEU A 21 -22.01 -5.37 10.58
N PRO A 22 -23.32 -5.30 10.89
CA PRO A 22 -23.98 -6.38 11.61
C PRO A 22 -23.84 -7.67 10.80
N SER A 23 -23.72 -8.82 11.48
CA SER A 23 -23.44 -10.14 10.89
C SER A 23 -24.40 -10.63 9.80
N ALA A 24 -25.44 -9.86 9.47
CA ALA A 24 -26.48 -10.15 8.49
C ALA A 24 -26.60 -9.10 7.37
N GLY A 25 -25.70 -8.10 7.30
CA GLY A 25 -25.65 -7.17 6.19
C GLY A 25 -24.75 -7.69 5.07
N ASP A 26 -25.26 -7.75 3.85
CA ASP A 26 -24.44 -7.99 2.66
C ASP A 26 -23.65 -6.71 2.34
N VAL A 27 -22.38 -6.86 1.91
CA VAL A 27 -21.60 -5.77 1.31
C VAL A 27 -21.95 -5.61 -0.17
N ASP A 28 -21.75 -4.41 -0.73
CA ASP A 28 -21.96 -4.16 -2.15
C ASP A 28 -20.91 -4.87 -3.03
N TYR A 29 -19.66 -4.96 -2.52
CA TYR A 29 -18.52 -5.55 -3.23
C TYR A 29 -17.65 -6.41 -2.32
N GLU A 30 -17.09 -7.49 -2.87
CA GLU A 30 -16.13 -8.36 -2.19
C GLU A 30 -14.81 -8.41 -2.98
N PHE A 31 -13.70 -8.20 -2.28
CA PHE A 31 -12.34 -8.16 -2.83
C PHE A 31 -11.52 -9.28 -2.20
N LEU A 32 -10.98 -10.19 -3.03
CA LEU A 32 -10.38 -11.44 -2.56
C LEU A 32 -8.91 -11.54 -2.98
N HIS A 33 -8.01 -11.81 -2.04
CA HIS A 33 -6.60 -12.12 -2.35
C HIS A 33 -6.36 -13.63 -2.60
N GLU A 34 -7.11 -14.54 -1.97
CA GLU A 34 -7.10 -15.98 -2.27
C GLU A 34 -8.21 -16.70 -1.47
N TYR A 35 -8.59 -17.93 -1.85
CA TYR A 35 -9.60 -18.72 -1.15
C TYR A 35 -8.97 -19.52 0.01
N GLY A 36 -9.39 -19.29 1.26
CA GLY A 36 -8.87 -19.99 2.45
C GLY A 36 -9.46 -19.50 3.77
N ARG A 37 -8.84 -19.87 4.91
CA ARG A 37 -9.13 -19.19 6.20
C ARG A 37 -8.68 -17.74 6.07
N ALA A 38 -9.64 -16.88 5.79
CA ALA A 38 -9.42 -15.47 5.59
C ALA A 38 -10.26 -14.66 6.56
N MET A 39 -9.74 -13.48 6.90
CA MET A 39 -10.46 -12.48 7.67
C MET A 39 -10.81 -11.34 6.72
N ALA A 40 -11.89 -10.64 7.05
CA ALA A 40 -12.37 -9.53 6.26
C ALA A 40 -12.47 -8.28 7.10
N SER A 41 -12.00 -7.17 6.54
CA SER A 41 -12.32 -5.83 7.02
C SER A 41 -13.35 -5.22 6.08
N THR A 42 -14.37 -4.57 6.63
CA THR A 42 -15.37 -3.86 5.83
C THR A 42 -15.07 -2.37 5.82
N VAL A 43 -15.18 -1.77 4.63
CA VAL A 43 -14.93 -0.35 4.40
C VAL A 43 -16.17 0.28 3.77
N LEU A 44 -16.61 1.42 4.31
CA LEU A 44 -17.52 2.34 3.63
C LEU A 44 -16.70 3.31 2.81
N VAL A 45 -17.02 3.46 1.53
CA VAL A 45 -16.42 4.44 0.62
C VAL A 45 -17.49 5.40 0.14
N GLU A 46 -17.20 6.69 0.27
CA GLU A 46 -18.09 7.80 -0.07
C GLU A 46 -17.39 8.70 -1.10
N PRO A 47 -17.48 8.38 -2.41
CA PRO A 47 -16.95 9.23 -3.46
C PRO A 47 -17.64 10.60 -3.45
N TRP A 48 -16.90 11.69 -3.71
CA TRP A 48 -17.49 13.01 -3.88
C TRP A 48 -18.40 13.12 -5.10
N SER A 49 -18.20 12.21 -6.07
CA SER A 49 -19.08 12.05 -7.22
C SER A 49 -19.46 10.57 -7.39
N GLY A 50 -20.75 10.27 -7.37
CA GLY A 50 -21.27 8.90 -7.45
C GLY A 50 -21.89 8.41 -6.13
N PRO A 51 -22.42 7.18 -6.12
CA PRO A 51 -23.01 6.59 -4.92
C PRO A 51 -21.94 6.06 -3.96
N SER A 52 -22.18 6.21 -2.66
CA SER A 52 -21.43 5.48 -1.63
C SER A 52 -21.64 3.98 -1.74
N TRP A 53 -20.65 3.20 -1.30
CA TRP A 53 -20.70 1.75 -1.34
C TRP A 53 -19.86 1.13 -0.22
N THR A 54 -20.14 -0.14 0.08
CA THR A 54 -19.43 -0.95 1.06
C THR A 54 -18.61 -2.04 0.40
N GLY A 55 -17.40 -2.26 0.89
CA GLY A 55 -16.46 -3.25 0.38
C GLY A 55 -15.95 -4.16 1.49
N SER A 56 -16.00 -5.47 1.28
CA SER A 56 -15.33 -6.47 2.11
C SER A 56 -13.97 -6.82 1.52
N PHE A 57 -12.90 -6.57 2.26
CA PHE A 57 -11.53 -6.87 1.84
C PHE A 57 -11.03 -8.11 2.57
N VAL A 58 -10.91 -9.21 1.84
CA VAL A 58 -10.64 -10.54 2.38
C VAL A 58 -9.18 -10.90 2.15
N ALA A 59 -8.44 -11.04 3.24
CA ALA A 59 -7.03 -11.42 3.21
C ALA A 59 -6.77 -12.66 4.09
N PRO A 60 -5.81 -13.52 3.71
CA PRO A 60 -5.39 -14.64 4.54
C PRO A 60 -4.77 -14.15 5.86
N ASP A 61 -4.72 -15.03 6.85
CA ASP A 61 -3.90 -14.75 8.05
C ASP A 61 -2.44 -14.52 7.63
N PRO A 62 -1.83 -13.41 8.05
CA PRO A 62 -0.49 -13.08 7.60
C PRO A 62 0.53 -14.01 8.25
N LEU A 63 1.49 -14.49 7.45
CA LEU A 63 2.61 -15.28 7.96
C LEU A 63 3.49 -14.48 8.94
N ILE A 64 3.48 -13.14 8.84
CA ILE A 64 4.24 -12.22 9.67
C ILE A 64 3.28 -11.35 10.49
N ARG A 65 3.37 -11.42 11.83
CA ARG A 65 2.47 -10.68 12.76
C ARG A 65 2.49 -9.15 12.62
N ARG A 66 3.53 -8.59 12.00
CA ARG A 66 3.69 -7.14 11.78
C ARG A 66 3.12 -6.67 10.44
N ALA A 67 2.43 -7.53 9.70
CA ALA A 67 1.78 -7.13 8.46
C ALA A 67 0.81 -5.97 8.71
N THR A 68 0.85 -4.98 7.83
CA THR A 68 0.10 -3.74 8.00
C THR A 68 -1.35 -3.91 7.56
N SER A 69 -2.26 -3.17 8.20
CA SER A 69 -3.62 -2.95 7.71
C SER A 69 -3.89 -1.44 7.70
N GLY A 70 -4.49 -0.92 6.64
CA GLY A 70 -4.84 0.48 6.53
C GLY A 70 -5.51 0.85 5.22
N LEU A 71 -6.08 2.06 5.20
CA LEU A 71 -6.65 2.71 4.03
C LEU A 71 -5.72 3.85 3.62
N PHE A 72 -5.27 3.83 2.37
CA PHE A 72 -4.27 4.77 1.87
C PHE A 72 -4.75 5.41 0.57
N GLY A 73 -4.63 6.73 0.49
CA GLY A 73 -4.74 7.44 -0.77
C GLY A 73 -3.64 7.00 -1.73
N THR A 74 -3.89 7.17 -3.03
CA THR A 74 -2.90 6.92 -4.08
C THR A 74 -2.68 8.21 -4.86
N PRO A 75 -1.66 8.28 -5.73
CA PRO A 75 -1.49 9.42 -6.63
C PRO A 75 -2.71 9.68 -7.54
N SER A 76 -3.58 8.70 -7.74
CA SER A 76 -4.89 8.91 -8.37
C SER A 76 -5.93 9.27 -7.31
N PRO A 77 -6.62 10.42 -7.43
CA PRO A 77 -7.56 10.88 -6.42
C PRO A 77 -8.84 10.03 -6.34
N VAL A 78 -9.06 9.15 -7.31
CA VAL A 78 -10.22 8.25 -7.40
C VAL A 78 -9.83 6.78 -7.21
N GLN A 79 -8.62 6.50 -6.73
CA GLN A 79 -8.18 5.15 -6.43
C GLN A 79 -7.77 5.05 -4.96
N LEU A 80 -8.35 4.06 -4.28
CA LEU A 80 -8.06 3.71 -2.89
C LEU A 80 -7.13 2.50 -2.87
N CYS A 81 -6.05 2.58 -2.09
CA CYS A 81 -5.26 1.42 -1.71
C CYS A 81 -5.71 0.93 -0.34
N VAL A 82 -6.27 -0.28 -0.30
CA VAL A 82 -6.55 -0.98 0.96
C VAL A 82 -5.48 -2.00 1.17
N VAL A 83 -4.76 -1.91 2.29
CA VAL A 83 -3.91 -3.00 2.76
C VAL A 83 -4.65 -3.69 3.88
N GLU A 84 -4.91 -4.98 3.74
CA GLU A 84 -5.50 -5.82 4.77
C GLU A 84 -4.53 -6.95 5.08
N ARG A 85 -3.96 -6.96 6.29
CA ARG A 85 -3.02 -7.99 6.76
C ARG A 85 -1.84 -8.20 5.79
N GLY A 86 -1.34 -7.10 5.24
CA GLY A 86 -0.22 -7.10 4.28
C GLY A 86 -0.61 -7.46 2.84
N SER A 87 -1.88 -7.75 2.55
CA SER A 87 -2.41 -7.90 1.19
C SER A 87 -2.93 -6.57 0.67
N ALA A 88 -2.39 -6.10 -0.45
CA ALA A 88 -2.75 -4.79 -1.01
C ALA A 88 -3.73 -4.92 -2.17
N PHE A 89 -4.79 -4.11 -2.13
CA PHE A 89 -5.82 -3.98 -3.15
C PHE A 89 -5.81 -2.54 -3.65
N LEU A 90 -5.87 -2.34 -4.97
CA LEU A 90 -6.14 -1.05 -5.59
C LEU A 90 -7.54 -1.07 -6.16
N VAL A 91 -8.39 -0.16 -5.69
CA VAL A 91 -9.80 -0.12 -6.06
C VAL A 91 -10.14 1.25 -6.61
N SER A 92 -10.73 1.30 -7.81
CA SER A 92 -11.36 2.52 -8.31
C SER A 92 -12.61 2.81 -7.48
N VAL A 93 -12.68 4.00 -6.86
CA VAL A 93 -13.84 4.37 -6.02
C VAL A 93 -15.10 4.64 -6.85
N LEU A 94 -14.93 4.89 -8.15
CA LEU A 94 -16.03 5.11 -9.09
C LEU A 94 -16.48 3.83 -9.79
N ASN A 95 -15.57 2.85 -9.96
CA ASN A 95 -15.85 1.56 -10.57
C ASN A 95 -15.26 0.42 -9.73
N PRO A 96 -15.85 0.06 -8.57
CA PRO A 96 -15.23 -0.85 -7.62
C PRO A 96 -15.00 -2.26 -8.16
N ARG A 97 -15.72 -2.68 -9.21
CA ARG A 97 -15.49 -3.98 -9.88
C ARG A 97 -14.14 -4.07 -10.58
N ASP A 98 -13.55 -2.94 -10.95
CA ASP A 98 -12.27 -2.86 -11.64
C ASP A 98 -11.14 -2.71 -10.62
N TYR A 99 -10.99 -3.71 -9.76
CA TYR A 99 -9.91 -3.73 -8.77
C TYR A 99 -8.71 -4.55 -9.22
N GLU A 100 -7.54 -4.18 -8.69
CA GLU A 100 -6.31 -4.93 -8.83
C GLU A 100 -5.86 -5.46 -7.46
N PHE A 101 -5.50 -6.74 -7.41
CA PHE A 101 -4.69 -7.26 -6.31
C PHE A 101 -3.21 -7.01 -6.62
N VAL A 102 -2.53 -6.22 -5.79
CA VAL A 102 -1.13 -5.83 -6.02
C VAL A 102 -0.21 -6.95 -5.57
N ARG A 103 0.45 -7.58 -6.54
CA ARG A 103 1.43 -8.63 -6.26
C ARG A 103 2.70 -8.04 -5.66
N THR A 104 3.01 -8.46 -4.45
CA THR A 104 4.25 -8.13 -3.73
C THR A 104 5.01 -9.40 -3.39
N ASP A 105 6.33 -9.32 -3.18
CA ASP A 105 7.15 -10.50 -2.85
C ASP A 105 6.95 -11.01 -1.42
N GLY A 106 5.98 -10.47 -0.67
CA GLY A 106 5.69 -10.81 0.72
C GLY A 106 4.61 -9.88 1.28
N PRO A 107 4.19 -10.07 2.55
CA PRO A 107 3.21 -9.17 3.16
C PRO A 107 3.78 -7.76 3.28
N VAL A 108 2.95 -6.76 2.96
CA VAL A 108 3.27 -5.36 3.18
C VAL A 108 3.39 -5.09 4.68
N LEU A 109 4.54 -4.55 5.10
CA LEU A 109 4.86 -4.20 6.48
C LEU A 109 4.82 -2.69 6.73
N SER A 110 5.15 -1.87 5.72
CA SER A 110 5.03 -0.41 5.79
C SER A 110 4.47 0.15 4.50
N VAL A 111 3.83 1.31 4.60
CA VAL A 111 3.30 2.07 3.46
C VAL A 111 3.78 3.51 3.58
N GLU A 112 4.44 4.03 2.54
CA GLU A 112 4.95 5.41 2.51
C GLU A 112 4.27 6.20 1.39
N GLN A 113 3.68 7.36 1.71
CA GLN A 113 3.12 8.29 0.72
C GLN A 113 4.18 9.33 0.35
N ILE A 114 4.71 9.25 -0.87
CA ILE A 114 5.68 10.21 -1.40
C ILE A 114 4.96 11.12 -2.40
N VAL A 115 4.36 12.19 -1.88
CA VAL A 115 3.48 13.09 -2.63
C VAL A 115 4.23 13.78 -3.77
N GLU A 116 5.43 14.30 -3.49
CA GLU A 116 6.24 15.05 -4.44
C GLU A 116 6.64 14.22 -5.67
N GLU A 117 6.82 12.91 -5.50
CA GLU A 117 7.18 11.98 -6.58
C GLU A 117 5.95 11.26 -7.14
N SER A 118 4.75 11.55 -6.61
CA SER A 118 3.51 10.87 -6.98
C SER A 118 3.64 9.34 -6.87
N ARG A 119 4.13 8.84 -5.73
CA ARG A 119 4.30 7.40 -5.45
C ARG A 119 3.77 7.01 -4.08
N LEU A 120 2.91 6.00 -4.05
CA LEU A 120 2.63 5.23 -2.84
C LEU A 120 3.55 4.00 -2.83
N LEU A 121 4.37 3.84 -1.80
CA LEU A 121 5.30 2.72 -1.69
C LEU A 121 4.76 1.67 -0.72
N LEU A 122 4.73 0.41 -1.15
CA LEU A 122 4.39 -0.76 -0.37
C LEU A 122 5.67 -1.53 -0.07
N LEU A 123 6.11 -1.51 1.19
CA LEU A 123 7.36 -2.10 1.63
C LEU A 123 7.08 -3.49 2.23
N THR A 124 7.71 -4.51 1.66
CA THR A 124 7.79 -5.86 2.25
C THR A 124 9.14 -6.03 2.96
N PRO A 125 9.43 -7.17 3.61
CA PRO A 125 10.76 -7.43 4.15
C PRO A 125 11.87 -7.39 3.09
N TRP A 126 11.55 -7.65 1.82
CA TRP A 126 12.54 -7.99 0.79
C TRP A 126 12.57 -7.05 -0.40
N SER A 127 11.43 -6.47 -0.76
CA SER A 127 11.30 -5.59 -1.91
C SER A 127 10.26 -4.50 -1.65
N ILE A 128 10.31 -3.50 -2.51
CA ILE A 128 9.45 -2.32 -2.52
C ILE A 128 8.68 -2.30 -3.83
N THR A 129 7.36 -2.13 -3.74
CA THR A 129 6.47 -1.93 -4.89
C THR A 129 5.91 -0.52 -4.85
N ALA A 130 5.95 0.21 -5.96
CA ALA A 130 5.40 1.55 -6.07
C ALA A 130 4.12 1.56 -6.89
N VAL A 131 3.12 2.27 -6.37
CA VAL A 131 1.86 2.59 -7.05
C VAL A 131 1.91 4.05 -7.50
N GLY A 132 1.64 4.26 -8.79
CA GLY A 132 1.49 5.55 -9.44
C GLY A 132 0.02 5.88 -9.72
N VAL A 133 -0.22 6.89 -10.57
CA VAL A 133 -1.57 7.33 -10.96
C VAL A 133 -2.34 6.27 -11.75
N ASP A 134 -1.64 5.42 -12.50
CA ASP A 134 -2.24 4.41 -13.39
C ASP A 134 -2.22 2.98 -12.76
N GLY A 135 -1.97 2.86 -11.45
CA GLY A 135 -1.78 1.58 -10.76
C GLY A 135 -0.31 1.28 -10.46
N VAL A 136 0.09 0.00 -10.45
CA VAL A 136 1.48 -0.39 -10.13
C VAL A 136 2.46 0.17 -11.17
N ALA A 137 3.41 0.99 -10.72
CA ALA A 137 4.41 1.63 -11.56
C ALA A 137 5.67 0.77 -11.71
N TRP A 138 6.14 0.17 -10.61
CA TRP A 138 7.29 -0.74 -10.60
C TRP A 138 7.35 -1.55 -9.32
N THR A 139 8.06 -2.68 -9.37
CA THR A 139 8.53 -3.43 -8.21
C THR A 139 10.04 -3.58 -8.32
N THR A 140 10.75 -3.28 -7.25
CA THR A 140 12.20 -3.43 -7.17
C THR A 140 12.60 -4.91 -7.28
N ARG A 141 13.85 -5.17 -7.68
CA ARG A 141 14.50 -6.43 -7.33
C ARG A 141 14.55 -6.60 -5.80
N ARG A 142 14.88 -7.79 -5.32
CA ARG A 142 15.18 -8.00 -3.90
C ARG A 142 16.27 -7.03 -3.40
N VAL A 143 15.97 -6.35 -2.30
CA VAL A 143 16.75 -5.30 -1.62
C VAL A 143 17.34 -5.79 -0.29
N ALA A 144 16.76 -6.83 0.33
CA ALA A 144 17.21 -7.36 1.62
C ALA A 144 16.94 -8.86 1.76
N ILE A 145 17.60 -9.52 2.72
CA ILE A 145 17.42 -10.96 2.99
C ILE A 145 16.44 -11.18 4.15
N GLU A 146 16.67 -10.52 5.27
CA GLU A 146 15.94 -10.62 6.54
C GLU A 146 14.96 -9.47 6.74
N GLY A 147 15.29 -8.26 6.27
CA GLY A 147 14.39 -7.11 6.37
C GLY A 147 14.97 -5.82 5.82
N LEU A 148 14.11 -4.85 5.50
CA LEU A 148 14.54 -3.52 5.10
C LEU A 148 13.92 -2.44 5.98
N ARG A 149 14.65 -1.33 6.14
CA ARG A 149 14.18 -0.10 6.78
C ARG A 149 14.37 1.06 5.81
N ALA A 150 13.29 1.78 5.52
CA ALA A 150 13.34 3.06 4.82
C ALA A 150 13.67 4.18 5.80
N ASP A 151 14.59 5.08 5.43
CA ASP A 151 15.09 6.13 6.31
C ASP A 151 14.75 7.55 5.80
N GLU A 152 15.01 7.84 4.53
CA GLU A 152 14.79 9.20 3.98
C GLU A 152 14.44 9.16 2.49
N VAL A 153 13.57 10.09 2.08
CA VAL A 153 13.38 10.45 0.66
C VAL A 153 13.98 11.82 0.37
N ALA A 154 14.91 11.87 -0.58
CA ALA A 154 15.49 13.13 -1.04
C ALA A 154 16.01 13.05 -2.48
N GLY A 155 15.61 14.02 -3.31
CA GLY A 155 16.10 14.20 -4.67
C GLY A 155 15.70 13.08 -5.64
N GLY A 156 14.49 12.53 -5.52
CA GLY A 156 14.01 11.42 -6.35
C GLY A 156 14.51 10.03 -5.93
N TRP A 157 15.12 9.92 -4.74
CA TRP A 157 15.63 8.66 -4.21
C TRP A 157 15.08 8.39 -2.81
N LEU A 158 14.65 7.15 -2.58
CA LEU A 158 14.47 6.58 -1.25
C LEU A 158 15.79 5.95 -0.80
N ARG A 159 16.26 6.28 0.39
CA ARG A 159 17.42 5.67 1.04
C ARG A 159 17.00 4.89 2.26
N GLY A 160 17.74 3.84 2.56
CA GLY A 160 17.48 2.99 3.71
C GLY A 160 18.58 1.97 3.96
N VAL A 161 18.30 1.05 4.88
CA VAL A 161 19.22 0.00 5.32
C VAL A 161 18.57 -1.35 5.10
N ALA A 162 19.29 -2.22 4.39
CA ALA A 162 19.00 -3.64 4.26
C ALA A 162 19.62 -4.39 5.44
N ASP A 163 18.87 -5.35 5.97
CA ASP A 163 19.22 -6.23 7.07
C ASP A 163 19.73 -5.45 8.29
N PRO A 164 18.95 -4.48 8.82
CA PRO A 164 19.41 -3.52 9.82
C PRO A 164 19.75 -4.11 11.19
N VAL A 165 19.47 -5.40 11.40
CA VAL A 165 19.76 -6.13 12.64
C VAL A 165 21.00 -7.03 12.52
N ASP A 166 21.59 -7.12 11.33
CA ASP A 166 22.77 -7.93 11.06
C ASP A 166 24.05 -7.23 11.58
N ASP A 167 25.13 -8.00 11.73
CA ASP A 167 26.44 -7.48 12.15
C ASP A 167 27.02 -6.50 11.11
N GLU A 168 26.68 -6.67 9.83
CA GLU A 168 27.13 -5.84 8.70
C GLU A 168 25.94 -5.37 7.84
N PRO A 169 25.13 -4.42 8.34
CA PRO A 169 23.99 -3.90 7.60
C PRO A 169 24.45 -3.14 6.33
N ARG A 170 23.65 -3.19 5.27
CA ARG A 170 24.00 -2.59 3.98
C ARG A 170 23.06 -1.45 3.61
N ASP A 171 23.62 -0.31 3.25
CA ASP A 171 22.82 0.78 2.71
C ASP A 171 22.24 0.41 1.34
N PHE A 172 21.03 0.89 1.06
CA PHE A 172 20.44 0.86 -0.26
C PHE A 172 19.84 2.22 -0.64
N ALA A 173 19.71 2.44 -1.95
CA ALA A 173 18.96 3.54 -2.52
C ALA A 173 18.08 3.05 -3.67
N VAL A 174 16.85 3.55 -3.75
CA VAL A 174 15.89 3.25 -4.82
C VAL A 174 15.51 4.53 -5.54
N ASN A 175 15.64 4.53 -6.87
CA ASN A 175 15.16 5.63 -7.70
C ASN A 175 13.63 5.58 -7.76
N LEU A 176 12.96 6.62 -7.27
CA LEU A 176 11.50 6.63 -7.11
C LEU A 176 10.75 6.67 -8.44
N LYS A 177 11.41 7.14 -9.50
CA LYS A 177 10.83 7.16 -10.84
C LYS A 177 10.87 5.78 -11.51
N THR A 178 11.95 5.03 -11.32
CA THR A 178 12.24 3.81 -12.12
C THR A 178 12.23 2.50 -11.33
N GLY A 179 12.31 2.55 -10.00
CA GLY A 179 12.50 1.36 -9.16
C GLY A 179 13.91 0.77 -9.23
N GLU A 180 14.87 1.49 -9.83
CA GLU A 180 16.28 1.06 -9.86
C GLU A 180 16.88 1.05 -8.46
N VAL A 181 17.58 -0.04 -8.10
CA VAL A 181 18.18 -0.24 -6.77
C VAL A 181 19.70 -0.23 -6.84
N VAL A 182 20.32 0.66 -6.07
CA VAL A 182 21.77 0.70 -5.80
C VAL A 182 22.03 0.22 -4.37
N GLY A 183 22.98 -0.68 -4.17
CA GLY A 183 23.25 -1.29 -2.86
C GLY A 183 22.17 -2.30 -2.45
N GLY A 184 22.11 -2.60 -1.15
CA GLY A 184 21.30 -3.65 -0.56
C GLY A 184 21.61 -5.07 -1.07
N ALA A 185 20.82 -6.00 -0.53
CA ALA A 185 20.88 -7.46 -0.65
C ALA A 185 22.17 -8.08 -0.13
#